data_AF-A0A2E7R7T3-F1
#
_entry.id   AF-A0A2E7R7T3-F1
#
_cell.length_a   1.000
_cell.length_b   1.000
_cell.length_c   1.000
_cell.angle_alpha   90.00
_cell.angle_beta   90.00
_cell.angle_gamma   90.00
#
_symmetry.space_group_name_H-M   'P 1'
#
loop_
_entity.id
_entity.type
_entity.pdbx_description
1 polymer ?
#
loop_
_entity_poly.entity_id
_entity_poly.type
_entity_poly.pdbx_seq_one_letter_code
_entity_poly.pdbx_strand_id
1 'polypeptide(L)' 'MRLLGFLLKKASSVKGIYLPGPRFTRWAWIYFVAYVAAPILAIGLVSDLVLYYIFDQWFGACYALLCLFD' A
#
# COMPACT_ATOMS: atom_id res chain seq x y z
N MET A 1 -16.68 2.59 -12.22
CA MET A 1 -16.62 3.92 -12.87
C MET A 1 -17.08 5.11 -12.00
N ARG A 2 -17.58 4.93 -10.76
CA ARG A 2 -18.04 6.04 -9.90
C ARG A 2 -16.94 6.72 -9.04
N LEU A 3 -15.82 6.04 -8.82
CA LEU A 3 -14.69 6.54 -8.01
C LEU A 3 -13.86 7.63 -8.70
N LEU A 4 -13.76 7.61 -10.04
CA LEU A 4 -12.93 8.56 -10.78
C LEU A 4 -13.47 10.00 -10.73
N GLY A 5 -14.79 10.16 -10.59
CA GLY A 5 -15.45 11.47 -10.58
C GLY A 5 -15.20 12.30 -9.32
N PHE A 6 -14.82 11.66 -8.21
CA PHE A 6 -14.48 12.37 -6.97
C PHE A 6 -13.08 12.98 -7.02
N LEU A 7 -12.13 12.29 -7.65
CA LEU A 7 -10.74 12.74 -7.76
C LEU A 7 -10.54 13.90 -8.75
N LEU A 8 -11.43 14.04 -9.74
CA LEU A 8 -11.36 15.05 -10.80
C LEU A 8 -12.35 16.21 -10.60
N LYS A 9 -12.90 16.39 -9.39
CA LYS A 9 -13.77 17.54 -9.13
C LYS A 9 -12.92 18.81 -9.14
N LYS A 10 -12.95 19.53 -10.28
CA LYS A 10 -12.32 20.84 -10.46
C LYS A 10 -12.71 21.75 -9.29
N ALA A 11 -11.72 22.34 -8.62
CA ALA A 11 -11.97 23.24 -7.50
C ALA A 11 -12.91 24.36 -7.98
N SER A 12 -14.16 24.32 -7.51
CA SER A 12 -15.14 25.36 -7.80
C SER A 12 -14.80 26.58 -6.96
N SER A 13 -14.90 27.78 -7.52
CA SER A 13 -14.62 29.00 -6.76
C SER A 13 -15.62 29.08 -5.60
N VAL A 14 -15.12 29.28 -4.39
CA VAL A 14 -15.96 29.53 -3.21
C VAL A 14 -15.88 31.03 -2.94
N LYS A 15 -17.00 31.74 -3.03
CA LYS A 15 -17.09 33.20 -2.86
C LYS A 15 -16.11 33.99 -3.77
N GLY A 16 -15.86 33.52 -4.99
CA GLY A 16 -14.96 34.19 -5.94
C GLY A 16 -13.46 33.94 -5.69
N ILE A 17 -13.10 33.18 -4.66
CA ILE A 17 -11.71 32.80 -4.38
C ILE A 17 -11.45 31.41 -4.99
N TYR A 18 -10.41 31.32 -5.82
CA TYR A 18 -9.96 30.06 -6.41
C TYR A 18 -8.94 29.40 -5.47
N LEU A 19 -9.36 28.33 -4.80
CA LEU A 19 -8.42 27.50 -4.04
C LEU A 19 -7.73 26.52 -5.00
N PRO A 20 -6.40 26.34 -4.88
CA PRO A 20 -5.70 25.32 -5.64
C PRO A 20 -6.26 23.93 -5.27
N GLY A 21 -6.37 23.05 -6.27
CA GLY A 21 -6.75 21.66 -6.03
C GLY A 21 -5.77 20.91 -5.12
N PRO A 22 -6.18 19.75 -4.58
CA PRO A 22 -5.32 18.94 -3.72
C PRO A 22 -4.01 18.60 -4.44
N ARG A 23 -2.88 18.80 -3.77
CA ARG A 23 -1.54 18.51 -4.29
C ARG A 23 -0.92 17.36 -3.53
N PHE A 24 -0.26 16.46 -4.25
CA PHE A 24 0.60 15.45 -3.62
C PHE A 24 1.78 16.14 -2.95
N THR A 25 1.76 16.17 -1.63
CA THR A 25 2.88 16.65 -0.81
C THR A 25 3.76 15.47 -0.39
N ARG A 26 4.96 15.74 0.14
CA ARG A 26 5.80 14.69 0.74
C ARG A 26 5.06 13.94 1.86
N TRP A 27 4.16 14.62 2.56
CA TRP A 27 3.28 14.01 3.56
C TRP A 27 2.32 13.00 2.97
N ALA A 28 1.80 13.22 1.75
CA ALA A 28 0.95 12.24 1.08
C ALA A 28 1.67 10.91 0.86
N TRP A 29 2.97 10.94 0.53
CA TRP A 29 3.80 9.73 0.43
C TRP A 29 3.94 9.01 1.77
N ILE A 30 4.26 9.76 2.84
CA ILE A 30 4.40 9.19 4.19
C ILE A 30 3.08 8.52 4.61
N TYR A 31 1.95 9.19 4.41
CA TYR A 31 0.64 8.64 4.75
C TYR A 31 0.27 7.43 3.89
N PHE A 32 0.54 7.46 2.60
CA PHE A 32 0.31 6.31 1.72
C PHE A 32 1.14 5.10 2.17
N VAL A 33 2.42 5.30 2.46
CA VAL A 33 3.30 4.21 2.91
C VAL A 33 2.83 3.67 4.25
N ALA A 34 2.57 4.53 5.24
CA ALA A 34 2.21 4.09 6.59
C ALA A 34 0.86 3.38 6.67
N TYR A 35 -0.15 3.86 5.92
CA TYR A 35 -1.52 3.38 6.07
C TYR A 35 -1.99 2.44 4.96
N VAL A 36 -1.28 2.35 3.84
CA VAL A 36 -1.66 1.48 2.72
C VAL A 36 -0.56 0.48 2.42
N ALA A 37 0.64 0.95 2.08
CA ALA A 37 1.70 0.04 1.64
C ALA A 37 2.20 -0.87 2.78
N ALA A 38 2.51 -0.30 3.94
CA ALA A 38 3.03 -1.01 5.09
C ALA A 38 2.10 -2.14 5.60
N PRO A 39 0.78 -1.93 5.80
CA PRO A 39 -0.08 -3.02 6.24
C PRO A 39 -0.23 -4.12 5.19
N ILE A 40 -0.30 -3.79 3.91
CA ILE A 40 -0.35 -4.79 2.83
C ILE A 40 0.93 -5.64 2.82
N LEU A 41 2.09 -4.98 2.91
CA LEU A 41 3.39 -5.68 2.99
C LEU A 41 3.50 -6.51 4.26
N ALA A 42 3.01 -6.03 5.40
CA ALA A 42 3.03 -6.77 6.66
C ALA A 42 2.18 -8.05 6.57
N ILE A 43 1.01 -7.99 5.95
CA ILE A 43 0.17 -9.17 5.71
C ILE A 43 0.91 -10.17 4.83
N GLY A 44 1.49 -9.71 3.72
CA GLY A 44 2.28 -10.56 2.82
C GLY A 44 3.45 -11.23 3.53
N LEU A 45 4.19 -10.47 4.34
CA LEU A 45 5.31 -10.99 5.11
C LEU A 45 4.86 -12.03 6.14
N VAL A 46 3.75 -11.80 6.85
CA VAL A 46 3.19 -12.79 7.79
C VAL A 46 2.76 -14.05 7.06
N SER A 47 2.14 -13.93 5.87
CA SER A 47 1.81 -15.09 5.04
C SER A 47 3.05 -15.88 4.64
N ASP A 48 4.11 -15.19 4.21
CA ASP A 48 5.38 -15.85 3.87
C ASP A 48 6.00 -16.58 5.06
N LEU A 49 5.96 -16.00 6.28
CA LEU A 49 6.41 -16.67 7.50
C LEU A 49 5.62 -17.95 7.79
N VAL A 50 4.29 -17.89 7.64
CA VAL A 50 3.41 -19.05 7.87
C VAL A 50 3.72 -20.16 6.87
N LEU A 51 3.84 -19.81 5.58
CA LEU A 51 4.14 -20.79 4.55
C LEU A 51 5.54 -21.38 4.75
N TYR A 52 6.55 -20.56 5.05
CA TYR A 52 7.89 -21.03 5.35
C TYR A 52 7.88 -22.09 6.45
N TYR A 53 7.18 -21.83 7.57
CA TYR A 53 7.08 -22.79 8.67
C TYR A 53 6.39 -24.11 8.26
N ILE A 54 5.33 -24.03 7.45
CA ILE A 54 4.65 -25.23 6.94
C ILE A 54 5.57 -26.04 6.03
N PHE A 55 6.27 -25.38 5.10
CA PHE A 55 7.14 -26.04 4.12
C PHE A 55 8.42 -26.62 4.74
N ASP A 56 9.03 -25.91 5.69
CA ASP A 56 10.17 -26.39 6.45
C ASP A 56 9.83 -27.67 7.22
N GLN A 57 8.70 -27.66 7.94
CA GLN A 57 8.31 -28.78 8.80
C GLN A 57 7.80 -30.01 8.04
N TRP A 58 7.15 -29.81 6.88
CA TRP A 58 6.48 -30.91 6.16
C TRP A 58 7.26 -31.42 4.96
N PHE A 59 8.01 -30.54 4.30
CA PHE A 59 8.68 -30.84 3.03
C PHE A 59 10.20 -30.72 3.11
N GLY A 60 10.75 -30.19 4.21
CA GLY A 60 12.19 -29.89 4.32
C GLY A 60 12.68 -28.97 3.21
N ALA A 61 11.77 -28.16 2.66
CA ALA A 61 12.01 -27.33 1.48
C ALA A 61 11.90 -25.86 1.88
N CYS A 62 12.87 -25.09 1.43
CA CYS A 62 12.95 -23.68 1.72
C CYS A 62 12.08 -22.88 0.72
N TYR A 63 11.21 -22.01 1.24
CA TYR A 63 10.12 -21.40 0.47
C TYR A 63 10.04 -19.88 0.67
N ALA A 64 9.79 -19.16 -0.43
CA ALA A 64 9.50 -17.72 -0.54
C ALA A 64 10.64 -16.76 -0.13
N LEU A 65 10.30 -15.56 0.34
CA LEU A 65 11.24 -14.45 0.61
C LEU A 65 12.31 -14.80 1.65
N LEU A 66 12.02 -15.73 2.56
CA LEU A 66 12.99 -16.19 3.56
C LEU A 66 14.13 -17.02 2.95
N CYS A 67 13.97 -17.46 1.71
CA CYS A 67 14.91 -18.29 0.99
C CYS A 67 15.58 -17.55 -0.18
N LEU A 68 15.50 -16.21 -0.20
CA LEU A 68 15.90 -15.42 -1.37
C LEU A 68 17.40 -15.55 -1.72
N PHE A 69 18.22 -15.97 -0.76
CA PHE A 69 19.68 -16.03 -0.89
C PHE A 69 20.27 -17.42 -0.57
N ASP A 70 19.44 -18.42 -0.31
CA ASP A 70 19.86 -19.81 -0.10
C ASP A 70 20.13 -20.54 -1.42
#